data_AF-A0A9D8HXB8-F1
#
_entry.id   AF-A0A9D8HXB8-F1
#
_cell.length_a   1.000
_cell.length_b   1.000
_cell.length_c   1.000
_cell.angle_alpha   90.00
_cell.angle_beta   90.00
_cell.angle_gamma   90.00
#
_symmetry.space_group_name_H-M   'P 1'
#
loop_
_entity.id
_entity.type
_entity.pdbx_description
1 polymer ?
#
loop_
_entity_poly.entity_id
_entity_poly.type
_entity_poly.pdbx_seq_one_letter_code
_entity_poly.pdbx_strand_id
1 'polypeptide(L)' 'MPLTCPNCGNARNFLVKTLQMHVVQLDDSRVEVSEESKPGVIEVLCDECETALNFEDAEDAIRKEVLLTLGAR' A
#
# COMPACT_ATOMS: atom_id res chain seq x y z
N MET A 1 -7.10 17.68 -2.10
CA MET A 1 -5.75 18.26 -2.00
C MET A 1 -4.73 17.16 -2.20
N PRO A 2 -3.51 17.47 -2.69
CA PRO A 2 -2.41 16.51 -2.66
C PRO A 2 -2.20 16.02 -1.22
N LEU A 3 -1.86 14.75 -1.06
CA LEU A 3 -1.59 14.15 0.25
C LEU A 3 -0.51 14.98 0.95
N THR A 4 -0.83 15.49 2.14
CA THR A 4 0.06 16.32 2.94
C THR A 4 0.01 15.86 4.39
N CYS A 5 1.17 15.65 5.01
CA CYS A 5 1.25 15.27 6.41
C CYS A 5 0.76 16.40 7.31
N PRO A 6 -0.26 16.17 8.16
CA PRO A 6 -0.79 17.21 9.05
C PRO A 6 0.17 17.56 10.19
N ASN A 7 1.15 16.70 10.48
CA ASN A 7 2.08 16.88 11.60
C ASN A 7 3.33 17.70 11.23
N CYS A 8 3.95 17.44 10.07
CA CYS A 8 5.20 18.10 9.66
C CYS A 8 5.08 18.92 8.36
N GLY A 9 3.95 18.85 7.65
CA GLY A 9 3.74 19.58 6.40
C GLY A 9 4.38 18.95 5.16
N ASN A 10 5.03 17.79 5.27
CA ASN A 10 5.56 17.06 4.12
C ASN A 10 4.44 16.73 3.11
N ALA A 11 4.67 17.05 1.83
CA ALA A 11 3.73 16.86 0.72
C ALA A 11 4.39 16.17 -0.49
N ARG A 12 5.51 15.48 -0.30
CA ARG A 12 6.32 14.91 -1.39
C ARG A 12 6.43 13.40 -1.33
N ASN A 13 6.94 12.89 -0.22
CA ASN A 13 7.29 11.48 -0.06
C ASN A 13 6.44 10.85 1.03
N PHE A 14 6.01 9.61 0.80
CA PHE A 14 5.22 8.86 1.76
C PHE A 14 5.63 7.40 1.70
N LEU A 15 5.59 6.73 2.86
CA LEU A 15 5.79 5.30 2.96
C LEU A 15 4.43 4.63 2.78
N VAL A 16 4.35 3.63 1.91
CA VAL A 16 3.13 2.85 1.72
C VAL A 16 3.42 1.40 2.09
N LYS A 17 2.74 0.90 3.13
CA LYS A 17 2.80 -0.52 3.49
C LYS A 17 1.77 -1.27 2.67
N THR A 18 2.25 -2.21 1.87
CA THR A 18 1.40 -3.12 1.11
C THR A 18 1.46 -4.52 1.72
N LEU A 19 0.39 -5.29 1.54
CA LEU A 19 0.34 -6.70 1.88
C LEU A 19 -0.17 -7.48 0.67
N GLN A 20 0.54 -8.55 0.33
CA GLN A 20 0.12 -9.50 -0.69
C GLN A 20 0.02 -10.88 -0.07
N MET A 21 -1.05 -11.60 -0.37
CA MET A 21 -1.31 -12.93 0.18
C MET A 21 -1.17 -13.98 -0.91
N HIS A 22 -0.57 -15.11 -0.54
CA HIS A 22 -0.42 -16.27 -1.40
C HIS A 22 -1.07 -17.48 -0.73
N VAL A 23 -1.85 -18.24 -1.48
CA VAL A 23 -2.31 -19.56 -1.04
C VAL A 23 -1.25 -20.57 -1.44
N VAL A 24 -0.64 -21.20 -0.44
CA VAL A 24 0.43 -22.20 -0.62
C VAL A 24 -0.14 -23.59 -0.31
N GLN A 25 -0.03 -24.50 -1.27
CA GLN A 25 -0.33 -25.92 -1.10
C GLN A 25 0.97 -26.69 -0.85
N LEU A 26 0.91 -27.60 0.12
CA LEU A 26 2.01 -28.48 0.49
C LEU A 26 1.58 -29.92 0.17
N ASP A 27 2.35 -30.62 -0.66
CA ASP A 27 2.12 -32.03 -0.99
C ASP A 27 3.45 -32.80 -0.96
N ASP A 28 3.59 -33.71 -0.01
CA ASP A 28 4.83 -34.42 0.37
C ASP A 28 6.08 -33.50 0.38
N SER A 29 6.83 -33.46 -0.73
CA SER A 29 8.06 -32.68 -0.89
C SER A 29 7.91 -31.50 -1.87
N ARG A 30 6.69 -31.14 -2.26
CA ARG A 30 6.37 -30.07 -3.20
C ARG A 30 5.63 -28.94 -2.51
N VAL A 31 6.00 -27.73 -2.90
CA VAL A 31 5.36 -26.48 -2.47
C VAL A 31 4.87 -25.80 -3.75
N GLU A 32 3.56 -25.58 -3.84
CA GLU A 32 2.93 -24.93 -4.99
C GLU A 32 2.16 -23.69 -4.52
N VAL A 33 2.22 -22.61 -5.30
CA VAL A 33 1.38 -21.43 -5.07
C VAL A 33 0.16 -21.53 -5.97
N SER A 34 -1.01 -21.64 -5.37
CA SER A 34 -2.26 -21.91 -6.09
C SER A 34 -3.03 -20.63 -6.40
N GLU A 35 -2.90 -19.61 -5.55
CA GLU A 35 -3.51 -18.30 -5.75
C GLU A 35 -2.56 -17.21 -5.24
N GLU A 36 -2.59 -16.08 -5.94
CA GLU A 36 -1.85 -14.87 -5.60
C GLU A 36 -2.82 -13.69 -5.62
N SER A 37 -2.99 -13.05 -4.47
CA SER A 37 -3.77 -11.81 -4.40
C SER A 37 -3.01 -10.69 -5.07
N LYS A 38 -3.71 -9.62 -5.47
CA LYS A 38 -3.02 -8.36 -5.70
C LYS A 38 -2.54 -7.78 -4.36
N PRO A 39 -1.47 -6.96 -4.35
CA PRO A 39 -1.11 -6.20 -3.17
C PRO A 39 -2.28 -5.30 -2.74
N GLY A 40 -2.62 -5.29 -1.46
CA GLY A 40 -3.50 -4.29 -0.85
C GLY A 40 -2.69 -3.23 -0.13
N VAL A 41 -3.12 -1.96 -0.17
CA VAL A 41 -2.55 -0.91 0.69
C VAL A 41 -3.13 -1.05 2.09
N ILE A 42 -2.25 -1.21 3.08
CA ILE A 42 -2.63 -1.39 4.49
C ILE A 42 -2.46 -0.10 5.28
N GLU A 43 -1.38 0.65 5.01
CA GLU A 43 -1.07 1.86 5.75
C GLU A 43 -0.27 2.84 4.89
N VAL A 44 -0.52 4.13 5.07
CA VAL A 44 0.29 5.21 4.49
C VAL A 44 0.87 6.05 5.63
N LEU A 45 2.18 6.26 5.62
CA LEU A 45 2.90 7.02 6.63
C LEU A 45 3.66 8.17 5.98
N CYS A 46 3.86 9.24 6.74
CA CYS A 46 4.83 10.26 6.38
C CYS A 46 6.25 9.67 6.48
N ASP A 47 7.10 9.88 5.48
CA ASP A 47 8.49 9.41 5.51
C ASP A 47 9.36 10.20 6.52
N GLU A 48 9.02 11.46 6.79
CA GLU A 48 9.81 12.32 7.68
C GLU A 48 9.53 12.09 9.18
N CYS A 49 8.26 11.90 9.54
CA CYS A 49 7.84 11.87 10.94
C CYS A 49 6.98 10.65 11.31
N GLU A 50 6.86 9.68 10.40
CA GLU A 50 6.13 8.42 10.59
C GLU A 50 4.65 8.56 10.99
N THR A 51 4.10 9.77 10.88
CA THR A 51 2.68 10.04 11.16
C THR A 51 1.83 9.28 10.16
N ALA A 52 0.89 8.48 10.66
CA ALA A 52 -0.07 7.78 9.82
C ALA A 52 -1.03 8.76 9.14
N LEU A 53 -1.25 8.56 7.85
CA LEU A 53 -2.22 9.30 7.04
C LEU A 53 -3.36 8.38 6.65
N ASN A 54 -4.57 8.92 6.67
CA ASN A 54 -5.70 8.24 6.09
C ASN A 54 -5.63 8.35 4.57
N PHE A 55 -5.38 7.23 3.89
CA PHE A 55 -5.29 7.19 2.43
C PHE A 55 -6.61 7.55 1.75
N GLU A 56 -7.74 7.37 2.44
CA GLU A 56 -9.07 7.74 1.96
C GLU A 56 -9.31 9.27 1.94
N ASP A 57 -8.45 10.05 2.58
CA ASP A 57 -8.53 11.52 2.53
C ASP A 57 -7.76 12.10 1.32
N ALA A 58 -6.96 11.27 0.64
CA ALA A 58 -6.30 11.66 -0.61
C ALA A 58 -7.32 11.85 -1.73
N GLU A 59 -7.04 12.76 -2.66
CA GLU A 59 -7.86 12.89 -3.89
C GLU A 59 -7.96 11.55 -4.63
N ASP A 60 -9.16 11.23 -5.13
CA ASP A 60 -9.44 9.98 -5.85
C ASP A 60 -8.47 9.71 -7.00
N ALA A 61 -8.07 10.77 -7.74
CA ALA A 61 -7.11 10.65 -8.83
C ALA A 61 -5.73 10.19 -8.31
N ILE A 62 -5.25 10.79 -7.22
CA ILE A 62 -3.97 10.41 -6.59
C ILE A 62 -4.07 8.98 -6.04
N ARG A 63 -5.17 8.64 -5.38
CA ARG A 63 -5.37 7.29 -4.84
C ARG A 63 -5.31 6.23 -5.94
N LYS A 64 -5.99 6.49 -7.06
CA LYS A 64 -5.95 5.62 -8.24
C LYS A 64 -4.54 5.48 -8.80
N GLU A 65 -3.82 6.59 -8.98
CA GLU A 65 -2.44 6.55 -9.49
C GLU A 65 -1.50 5.79 -8.56
N VAL A 66 -1.62 5.97 -7.23
CA VAL A 66 -0.84 5.22 -6.24
C VAL A 66 -1.14 3.72 -6.32
N LEU A 67 -2.42 3.34 -6.33
CA LEU A 67 -2.86 1.95 -6.46
C LEU A 67 -2.32 1.33 -7.77
N LEU A 68 -2.48 2.02 -8.90
CA LEU A 68 -1.96 1.60 -10.20
C LEU A 68 -0.44 1.42 -10.19
N THR A 69 0.30 2.37 -9.62
CA THR A 69 1.77 2.34 -9.55
C THR A 69 2.27 1.19 -8.67
N LEU A 70 1.55 0.87 -7.60
CA LEU A 70 1.88 -0.22 -6.68
C LEU A 70 1.39 -1.59 -7.15
N GLY A 71 0.67 -1.66 -8.28
CA GLY A 71 -0.01 -2.89 -8.71
C GLY A 71 -1.16 -3.33 -7.80
N ALA A 72 -1.55 -2.47 -6.85
CA ALA A 72 -2.64 -2.68 -5.93
C ALA A 72 -3.97 -2.30 -6.61
N ARG A 73 -5.00 -3.15 -6.54
CA ARG A 73 -6.35 -2.83 -7.05
C ARG A 73 -7.42 -3.53 -6.25
#